data_AF-A0A6N4X4S4-F1
#
_entry.id   AF-A0A6N4X4S4-F1
#
_cell.length_a   1.000
_cell.length_b   1.000
_cell.length_c   1.000
_cell.angle_alpha   90.00
_cell.angle_beta   90.00
_cell.angle_gamma   90.00
#
_symmetry.space_group_name_H-M   'P 1'
#
loop_
_entity.id
_entity.type
_entity.pdbx_description
1 polymer ?
#
loop_
_entity_poly.entity_id
_entity_poly.type
_entity_poly.pdbx_seq_one_letter_code
_entity_poly.pdbx_strand_id
1 'polypeptide(L)'
;MGSSIRFRDENKTALDFQSDVIVVCPKCSEKAFAKVNDTEKKVRLFCDNCGYNKEISTIVSLYGVTGNWQWAAHVYFQAELWLKIPFKDDEIFAYNYDHLGYLERYITANLREHKDRTHFTLLEKLPKFYHEAKNRKILLKLIRKLKNK
;
A
#
# COMPACT_ATOMS: atom_id res chain seq x y z
N MET A 1 -17.73 -7.99 -28.99
CA MET A 1 -18.34 -6.99 -28.08
C MET A 1 -17.37 -6.71 -26.93
N GLY A 2 -16.48 -5.73 -27.09
CA GLY A 2 -15.49 -5.40 -26.07
C GLY A 2 -16.10 -4.44 -25.05
N SER A 3 -16.52 -4.95 -23.89
CA SER A 3 -16.94 -4.09 -22.78
C SER A 3 -15.74 -3.23 -22.36
N SER A 4 -15.84 -1.91 -22.53
CA SER A 4 -14.80 -0.99 -22.09
C SER A 4 -14.80 -0.97 -20.57
N ILE A 5 -13.85 -1.68 -19.94
CA ILE A 5 -13.64 -1.54 -18.49
C ILE A 5 -13.09 -0.13 -18.27
N ARG A 6 -13.92 0.72 -17.67
CA ARG A 6 -13.59 2.12 -17.34
C ARG A 6 -13.14 2.18 -15.88
N PHE A 7 -12.09 2.96 -15.64
CA PHE A 7 -11.67 3.32 -14.30
C PHE A 7 -11.89 4.81 -14.10
N ARG A 8 -12.60 5.15 -13.02
CA ARG A 8 -12.77 6.51 -12.54
C ARG A 8 -11.78 6.73 -11.40
N ASP A 9 -10.96 7.77 -11.51
CA ASP A 9 -10.06 8.15 -10.43
C ASP A 9 -10.88 8.55 -9.20
N GLU A 10 -10.62 7.89 -8.07
CA GLU A 10 -11.27 8.16 -6.78
C GLU A 10 -10.51 9.24 -5.98
N ASN A 11 -9.50 9.86 -6.58
CA ASN A 11 -8.62 10.85 -5.93
C ASN A 11 -7.89 10.29 -4.69
N LYS A 12 -7.72 8.97 -4.63
CA LYS A 12 -6.98 8.31 -3.54
C LYS A 12 -5.49 8.62 -3.63
N THR A 13 -4.89 8.80 -2.47
CA THR A 13 -3.48 9.05 -2.22
C THR A 13 -2.85 7.86 -1.49
N ALA A 14 -1.54 7.92 -1.25
CA ALA A 14 -0.88 6.91 -0.40
C ALA A 14 -1.41 6.91 1.04
N LEU A 15 -1.86 8.07 1.55
CA LEU A 15 -2.35 8.24 2.92
C LEU A 15 -3.59 7.38 3.19
N ASP A 16 -4.44 7.18 2.18
CA ASP A 16 -5.66 6.39 2.28
C ASP A 16 -5.41 4.90 2.55
N PHE A 17 -4.17 4.44 2.39
CA PHE A 17 -3.79 3.04 2.52
C PHE A 17 -2.70 2.79 3.57
N GLN A 18 -2.06 3.83 4.08
CA GLN A 18 -0.84 3.68 4.87
C GLN A 18 -1.09 3.37 6.35
N SER A 19 -2.31 3.58 6.85
CA SER A 19 -2.68 3.35 8.25
C SER A 19 -2.92 1.87 8.56
N ASP A 20 -3.39 1.09 7.59
CA ASP A 20 -3.62 -0.36 7.71
C ASP A 20 -2.69 -1.08 6.72
N VAL A 21 -1.63 -1.71 7.22
CA VAL A 21 -0.55 -2.27 6.39
C VAL A 21 -0.32 -3.74 6.71
N ILE A 22 -0.19 -4.57 5.68
CA ILE A 22 0.18 -5.98 5.80
C ILE A 22 1.70 -6.08 5.70
N VAL A 23 2.31 -6.67 6.72
CA VAL A 23 3.76 -6.73 6.90
C VAL A 23 4.23 -8.16 7.09
N VAL A 24 5.52 -8.39 6.88
CA VAL A 24 6.21 -9.62 7.29
C VAL A 24 6.40 -9.57 8.80
N CYS A 25 5.97 -10.62 9.51
CA CYS A 25 6.17 -10.71 10.95
C CYS A 25 7.67 -10.76 11.27
N PRO A 26 8.20 -9.89 12.16
CA PRO A 26 9.61 -9.91 12.52
C PRO A 26 10.02 -11.15 13.33
N LYS A 27 9.05 -11.93 13.85
CA LYS A 27 9.31 -13.11 14.70
C LYS A 27 9.23 -14.44 13.95
N CYS A 28 8.23 -14.62 13.08
CA CYS A 28 8.00 -15.88 12.38
C CYS A 28 8.00 -15.77 10.86
N SER A 29 8.25 -14.58 10.31
CA SER A 29 8.26 -14.30 8.87
C SER A 29 6.95 -14.59 8.13
N GLU A 30 5.88 -14.93 8.83
CA GLU A 30 4.53 -15.06 8.26
C GLU A 30 3.81 -13.71 8.18
N LYS A 31 2.63 -13.72 7.54
CA LYS A 31 1.77 -12.54 7.41
C LYS A 31 1.41 -11.95 8.78
N ALA A 32 1.53 -10.64 8.90
CA ALA A 32 1.14 -9.85 10.06
C ALA A 32 0.51 -8.52 9.62
N PHE A 33 -0.10 -7.82 10.57
CA PHE A 33 -0.84 -6.58 10.35
C PHE A 33 -0.29 -5.48 11.23
N ALA A 34 0.02 -4.32 10.64
CA ALA A 34 0.39 -3.10 11.33
C ALA A 34 -0.72 -2.06 11.13
N LYS A 35 -1.28 -1.54 12.21
CA LYS A 35 -2.41 -0.59 12.20
C LYS A 35 -2.11 0.65 13.03
N VAL A 36 -2.31 1.82 12.43
CA VAL A 36 -2.29 3.12 13.12
C VAL A 36 -3.68 3.41 13.70
N ASN A 37 -3.69 3.87 14.94
CA ASN A 37 -4.84 4.49 15.61
C ASN A 37 -4.49 5.96 15.85
N ASP A 38 -5.00 6.84 14.99
CA ASP A 38 -4.73 8.28 15.04
C ASP A 38 -5.31 8.96 16.30
N THR A 39 -6.45 8.47 16.80
CA THR A 39 -7.09 9.00 18.00
C THR A 39 -6.22 8.78 19.23
N GLU A 40 -5.68 7.57 19.37
CA GLU A 40 -4.80 7.20 20.49
C GLU A 40 -3.33 7.57 20.24
N LYS A 41 -2.99 8.02 19.02
CA LYS A 41 -1.61 8.28 18.56
C LYS A 41 -0.71 7.07 18.79
N LYS A 42 -1.22 5.90 18.45
CA LYS A 42 -0.55 4.62 18.63
C LYS A 42 -0.54 3.84 17.34
N VAL A 43 0.43 2.95 17.21
CA VAL A 43 0.48 1.98 16.13
C VAL A 43 0.74 0.61 16.74
N ARG A 44 0.01 -0.40 16.27
CA ARG A 44 0.12 -1.78 16.72
C ARG A 44 0.51 -2.69 15.57
N LEU A 45 1.49 -3.56 15.78
CA LEU A 45 1.80 -4.70 14.92
C LEU A 45 1.35 -5.98 15.61
N PHE A 46 0.53 -6.77 14.92
CA PHE A 46 -0.03 -8.02 15.40
C PHE A 46 0.12 -9.15 14.37
N CYS A 47 0.45 -10.36 14.81
CA CYS A 47 0.58 -11.54 13.98
C CYS A 47 -0.28 -12.69 14.51
N ASP A 48 -1.26 -13.11 13.71
CA ASP A 48 -2.15 -14.25 14.03
C ASP A 48 -1.41 -15.60 14.10
N ASN A 49 -0.30 -15.75 13.37
CA ASN A 49 0.40 -17.04 13.28
C ASN A 49 1.20 -17.38 14.54
N CYS A 50 1.94 -16.41 15.11
CA CYS A 50 2.82 -16.66 16.26
C CYS A 50 2.44 -15.87 17.53
N GLY A 51 1.36 -15.08 17.48
CA GLY A 51 0.89 -14.23 18.57
C GLY A 51 1.78 -13.01 18.86
N TYR A 52 2.74 -12.68 17.99
CA TYR A 52 3.54 -11.47 18.17
C TYR A 52 2.65 -10.23 18.18
N ASN A 53 2.75 -9.43 19.23
CA ASN A 53 1.97 -8.21 19.43
C ASN A 53 2.89 -7.13 20.01
N LYS A 54 2.98 -5.98 19.34
CA LYS A 54 3.74 -4.83 19.81
C LYS A 54 2.98 -3.55 19.50
N GLU A 55 2.89 -2.67 20.48
CA GLU A 55 2.24 -1.36 20.36
C GLU A 55 3.24 -0.27 20.76
N ILE A 56 3.34 0.79 19.96
CA ILE A 56 4.21 1.95 20.21
C ILE A 56 3.48 3.26 19.90
N SER A 57 3.99 4.37 20.42
CA SER A 57 3.48 5.71 20.12
C SER A 57 3.86 6.15 18.70
N THR A 58 2.97 6.85 18.01
CA THR A 58 3.28 7.53 16.75
C THR A 58 3.95 8.90 16.97
N ILE A 59 3.98 9.38 18.21
CA ILE A 59 4.66 10.61 18.59
C ILE A 59 6.17 10.34 18.66
N VAL A 60 6.93 11.07 17.85
CA VAL A 60 8.39 11.02 17.86
C VAL A 60 8.92 12.32 18.45
N SER A 61 9.87 12.22 19.38
CA SER A 61 10.63 13.37 19.89
C SER A 61 12.03 13.35 19.28
N LEU A 62 12.35 14.37 18.47
CA LEU A 62 13.67 14.54 17.85
C LEU A 62 14.18 15.93 18.22
N TYR A 63 15.38 16.01 18.80
CA TYR A 63 16.03 17.28 19.17
C TYR A 63 15.16 18.21 20.02
N GLY A 64 14.37 17.66 20.95
CA GLY A 64 13.47 18.44 21.81
C GLY A 64 12.16 18.88 21.14
N VAL A 65 11.95 18.50 19.88
CA VAL A 65 10.70 18.76 19.15
C VAL A 65 9.86 17.48 19.09
N THR A 66 8.66 17.53 19.65
CA THR A 66 7.67 16.45 19.54
C THR A 66 6.79 16.65 18.31
N GLY A 67 6.77 15.67 17.42
CA GLY A 67 5.92 15.66 16.23
C GLY A 67 5.19 14.32 16.08
N ASN A 68 3.94 14.37 15.60
CA ASN A 68 3.22 13.18 15.14
C ASN A 68 3.48 13.04 13.64
N TRP A 69 4.56 12.36 13.27
CA TRP A 69 4.86 12.09 11.87
C TRP A 69 3.90 11.05 11.34
N GLN A 70 3.16 11.37 10.28
CA GLN A 70 2.17 10.49 9.67
C GLN A 70 2.83 9.53 8.67
N TRP A 71 3.54 8.54 9.20
CA TRP A 71 4.19 7.50 8.40
C TRP A 71 3.27 6.30 8.17
N ALA A 72 3.58 5.52 7.13
CA ALA A 72 2.93 4.23 6.93
C ALA A 72 3.22 3.29 8.12
N ALA A 73 2.23 2.49 8.54
CA ALA A 73 2.29 1.71 9.77
C ALA A 73 3.53 0.81 9.87
N HIS A 74 3.98 0.23 8.74
CA HIS A 74 5.18 -0.61 8.68
C HIS A 74 6.49 0.11 9.07
N VAL A 75 6.58 1.42 8.81
CA VAL A 75 7.80 2.23 9.06
C VAL A 75 8.12 2.31 10.54
N TYR A 76 7.10 2.46 11.40
CA TYR A 76 7.28 2.54 12.85
C TYR A 76 7.94 1.28 13.44
N PHE A 77 7.73 0.13 12.80
CA PHE A 77 8.32 -1.14 13.22
C PHE A 77 9.54 -1.55 12.39
N GLN A 78 9.93 -0.73 11.40
CA GLN A 78 10.93 -1.09 10.39
C GLN A 78 10.63 -2.46 9.74
N ALA A 79 9.33 -2.74 9.57
CA ALA A 79 8.86 -4.02 9.07
C ALA A 79 8.77 -4.00 7.54
N GLU A 80 9.12 -5.12 6.92
CA GLU A 80 9.00 -5.29 5.48
C GLU A 80 7.53 -5.46 5.06
N LEU A 81 7.14 -4.93 3.90
CA LEU A 81 5.79 -5.13 3.36
C LEU A 81 5.57 -6.59 2.96
N TRP A 82 4.42 -7.15 3.32
CA TRP A 82 4.04 -8.50 2.88
C TRP A 82 3.72 -8.53 1.37
N LEU A 83 2.97 -7.53 0.92
CA LEU A 83 2.48 -7.42 -0.45
C LEU A 83 3.49 -6.68 -1.33
N LYS A 84 4.65 -7.30 -1.56
CA LYS A 84 5.62 -6.78 -2.54
C LYS A 84 6.27 -7.90 -3.37
N ILE A 85 6.70 -7.54 -4.57
CA ILE A 85 7.38 -8.43 -5.51
C ILE A 85 8.32 -7.62 -6.42
N PRO A 86 9.55 -8.10 -6.68
CA PRO A 86 10.45 -7.42 -7.61
C PRO A 86 9.89 -7.40 -9.03
N PHE A 87 10.12 -6.29 -9.73
CA PHE A 87 9.75 -6.10 -11.13
C PHE A 87 10.78 -5.23 -11.84
N LYS A 88 11.66 -5.87 -12.63
CA LYS A 88 12.83 -5.22 -13.26
C LYS A 88 13.73 -4.60 -12.17
N ASP A 89 14.09 -3.33 -12.33
CA ASP A 89 14.90 -2.56 -11.37
C ASP A 89 14.05 -1.88 -10.27
N ASP A 90 12.74 -2.15 -10.25
CA ASP A 90 11.78 -1.60 -9.31
C ASP A 90 11.07 -2.73 -8.51
N GLU A 91 10.20 -2.34 -7.59
CA GLU A 91 9.28 -3.23 -6.88
C GLU A 91 7.82 -2.85 -7.11
N ILE A 92 6.97 -3.86 -7.24
CA ILE A 92 5.52 -3.69 -7.12
C ILE A 92 5.18 -3.95 -5.67
N PHE A 93 4.56 -2.98 -5.01
CA PHE A 93 4.10 -3.14 -3.65
C PHE A 93 2.69 -2.57 -3.44
N ALA A 94 2.05 -3.05 -2.40
CA ALA A 94 0.82 -2.49 -1.86
C ALA A 94 0.90 -2.49 -0.33
N TYR A 95 0.17 -1.57 0.30
CA TYR A 95 0.09 -1.54 1.76
C TYR A 95 -0.86 -2.62 2.28
N ASN A 96 -2.00 -2.79 1.61
CA ASN A 96 -3.02 -3.77 1.95
C ASN A 96 -3.75 -4.25 0.69
N TYR A 97 -4.71 -5.16 0.85
CA TYR A 97 -5.48 -5.69 -0.29
C TYR A 97 -6.36 -4.63 -0.97
N ASP A 98 -6.77 -3.57 -0.28
CA ASP A 98 -7.53 -2.46 -0.87
C ASP A 98 -6.67 -1.63 -1.82
N HIS A 99 -5.43 -1.32 -1.40
CA HIS A 99 -4.43 -0.68 -2.27
C HIS A 99 -4.14 -1.60 -3.48
N LEU A 100 -3.91 -2.89 -3.25
CA LEU A 100 -3.64 -3.84 -4.32
C LEU A 100 -4.82 -3.95 -5.30
N GLY A 101 -6.06 -3.92 -4.78
CA GLY A 101 -7.28 -3.90 -5.58
C GLY A 101 -7.44 -2.60 -6.37
N TYR A 102 -7.07 -1.45 -5.79
CA TYR A 102 -7.04 -0.16 -6.48
C TYR A 102 -6.10 -0.21 -7.69
N LEU A 103 -4.89 -0.72 -7.51
CA LEU A 103 -3.91 -0.92 -8.59
C LEU A 103 -4.46 -1.87 -9.67
N GLU A 104 -5.09 -2.99 -9.27
CA GLU A 104 -5.66 -3.93 -10.24
C GLU A 104 -6.73 -3.28 -11.13
N ARG A 105 -7.67 -2.53 -10.53
CA ARG A 105 -8.71 -1.82 -11.30
C ARG A 105 -8.11 -0.79 -12.24
N TYR A 106 -7.11 -0.05 -11.78
CA TYR A 106 -6.39 0.93 -12.59
C TYR A 106 -5.67 0.31 -13.79
N ILE A 107 -4.93 -0.78 -13.56
CA ILE A 107 -4.17 -1.46 -14.60
C ILE A 107 -5.10 -2.13 -15.61
N THR A 108 -6.21 -2.71 -15.14
CA THR A 108 -7.19 -3.41 -15.99
C THR A 108 -7.92 -2.46 -16.94
N ALA A 109 -8.19 -1.23 -16.52
CA ALA A 109 -9.01 -0.31 -17.31
C ALA A 109 -8.34 0.19 -18.59
N ASN A 110 -9.08 0.11 -19.70
CA ASN A 110 -8.64 0.57 -21.02
C ASN A 110 -8.85 2.08 -21.21
N LEU A 111 -9.81 2.65 -20.48
CA LEU A 111 -10.13 4.08 -20.49
C LEU A 111 -9.99 4.61 -19.05
N ARG A 112 -9.23 5.69 -18.89
CA ARG A 112 -8.95 6.34 -17.60
C ARG A 112 -9.57 7.73 -17.65
N GLU A 113 -10.67 7.89 -16.93
CA GLU A 113 -11.36 9.18 -16.84
C GLU A 113 -10.86 9.90 -15.58
N HIS A 114 -10.38 11.13 -15.76
CA HIS A 114 -10.02 12.00 -14.65
C HIS A 114 -11.16 12.99 -14.43
N LYS A 115 -11.66 13.05 -13.20
CA LYS A 115 -12.59 14.11 -12.79
C LYS A 115 -11.80 15.33 -12.32
N ASP A 116 -12.45 16.49 -12.28
CA ASP A 116 -11.90 17.78 -11.85
C ASP A 116 -10.91 17.62 -10.69
N ARG A 117 -9.67 18.04 -10.93
CA ARG A 117 -8.53 17.73 -10.08
C ARG A 117 -8.19 18.91 -9.20
N THR A 118 -7.94 18.65 -7.92
CA THR A 118 -7.39 19.64 -6.99
C THR A 118 -5.93 19.33 -6.60
N HIS A 119 -5.49 18.05 -6.62
CA HIS A 119 -4.14 17.62 -6.19
C HIS A 119 -3.62 16.39 -6.96
N PHE A 120 -2.33 16.08 -6.82
CA PHE A 120 -1.70 14.87 -7.37
C PHE A 120 -2.19 13.60 -6.66
N THR A 121 -2.73 12.64 -7.41
CA THR A 121 -3.24 11.36 -6.87
C THR A 121 -2.14 10.30 -6.77
N LEU A 122 -2.42 9.19 -6.09
CA LEU A 122 -1.51 8.03 -6.01
C LEU A 122 -1.03 7.60 -7.41
N LEU A 123 -1.93 7.63 -8.39
CA LEU A 123 -1.71 7.12 -9.74
C LEU A 123 -0.65 7.91 -10.50
N GLU A 124 -0.58 9.22 -10.29
CA GLU A 124 0.39 10.09 -10.98
C GLU A 124 1.80 9.96 -10.39
N LYS A 125 1.88 9.55 -9.13
CA LYS A 125 3.15 9.28 -8.44
C LYS A 125 3.65 7.85 -8.69
N LEU A 126 2.89 7.02 -9.40
CA LEU A 126 3.33 5.67 -9.72
C LEU A 126 4.53 5.71 -10.69
N PRO A 127 5.47 4.76 -10.55
CA PRO A 127 6.51 4.58 -11.54
C PRO A 127 5.96 4.40 -12.95
N LYS A 128 6.71 4.89 -13.96
CA LYS A 128 6.31 4.89 -15.37
C LYS A 128 5.83 3.51 -15.86
N PHE A 129 6.41 2.43 -15.35
CA PHE A 129 6.10 1.07 -15.79
C PHE A 129 4.64 0.65 -15.54
N TYR A 130 3.95 1.25 -14.56
CA TYR A 130 2.52 1.01 -14.29
C TYR A 130 1.62 1.54 -15.42
N HIS A 131 2.09 2.54 -16.16
CA HIS A 131 1.33 3.19 -17.22
C HIS A 131 1.54 2.53 -18.59
N GLU A 132 2.62 1.77 -18.77
CA GLU A 132 2.98 1.14 -20.04
C GLU A 132 2.07 -0.05 -20.38
N ALA A 133 1.35 0.03 -21.51
CA ALA A 133 0.41 -1.01 -21.93
C ALA A 133 1.07 -2.40 -22.11
N LYS A 134 2.34 -2.44 -22.53
CA LYS A 134 3.13 -3.67 -22.69
C LYS A 134 3.30 -4.45 -21.37
N ASN A 135 3.34 -3.75 -20.23
CA ASN A 135 3.53 -4.39 -18.92
C ASN A 135 2.20 -4.90 -18.32
N ARG A 136 1.04 -4.44 -18.81
CA ARG A 136 -0.28 -4.74 -18.22
C ARG A 136 -0.50 -6.22 -17.90
N LYS A 137 -0.29 -7.11 -18.88
CA LYS A 137 -0.52 -8.56 -18.70
C LYS A 137 0.36 -9.13 -17.59
N ILE A 138 1.61 -8.68 -17.53
CA ILE A 138 2.58 -9.13 -16.53
C ILE A 138 2.21 -8.56 -15.15
N LEU A 139 1.91 -7.27 -15.05
CA LEU A 139 1.50 -6.61 -13.81
C LEU A 139 0.26 -7.29 -13.20
N LEU A 140 -0.77 -7.56 -14.01
CA LEU A 140 -1.97 -8.27 -13.53
C LEU A 140 -1.66 -9.68 -13.04
N LYS A 141 -0.72 -10.39 -13.69
CA LYS A 141 -0.26 -11.70 -13.22
C LYS A 141 0.45 -11.61 -11.87
N LEU A 142 1.29 -10.58 -11.67
CA LEU A 142 2.00 -10.35 -10.40
C LEU A 142 1.05 -9.92 -9.28
N ILE A 143 0.10 -9.05 -9.57
CA ILE A 143 -0.95 -8.64 -8.62
C ILE A 143 -1.77 -9.85 -8.16
N ARG A 144 -2.16 -10.76 -9.07
CA ARG A 144 -2.87 -11.98 -8.71
C ARG A 144 -2.02 -12.89 -7.80
N LYS A 145 -0.70 -12.97 -8.01
CA LYS A 145 0.19 -13.68 -7.10
C LYS A 145 0.19 -13.06 -5.71
N LEU A 146 0.28 -11.72 -5.62
CA LEU A 146 0.24 -11.00 -4.35
C LEU A 146 -1.10 -11.18 -3.61
N LYS A 147 -2.23 -11.26 -4.33
CA LYS A 147 -3.54 -11.53 -3.73
C LYS A 147 -3.67 -12.91 -3.09
N ASN A 148 -2.95 -13.90 -3.62
CA ASN A 148 -2.96 -15.27 -3.11
C ASN A 148 -1.86 -15.55 -2.07
N LYS A 149 -1.18 -14.50 -1.60
CA LYS A 149 -0.14 -14.54 -0.56
C LYS A 149 -0.76 -14.22 0.79
#